data_AF-A0A3D6BCB0-F1
#
_entry.id   AF-A0A3D6BCB0-F1
#
_cell.length_a   1.000
_cell.length_b   1.000
_cell.length_c   1.000
_cell.angle_alpha   90.00
_cell.angle_beta   90.00
_cell.angle_gamma   90.00
#
_symmetry.space_group_name_H-M   'P 1'
#
loop_
_entity.id
_entity.type
_entity.pdbx_description
1 polymer ?
#
loop_
_entity_poly.entity_id
_entity_poly.type
_entity_poly.pdbx_seq_one_letter_code
_entity_poly.pdbx_strand_id
1 'polypeptide(L)'
;MNRRSNKTIAYYFILIWIIIAFLLESTDLWISINLYNANSGWGNFFEKYGEIPGLIIILTGIQIYVVTLKASSNIKTILITGFLLTTGTLITIYILWILTYAFSNDWVLFSSYRNYFFLAAVLFNLFLSWLFRKKYKFSKKAILFSRVSFKMFFYGYILFIQPLKIFWGRIRFRDLSGNFSNFSPWYLPQGFTGNDSFPSGHAAMGFMLLAIFVFFTDQPFYRRVLLKGLIITFGVFVCLSRVVIGAHFASDVLFGAFPMIIAYLFLINRANKTLKVETD
;
A
#
# COMPACT_ATOMS: atom_id res chain seq x y z
N MET A 1 31.70 4.45 9.12
CA MET A 1 30.40 4.08 9.72
C MET A 1 29.87 2.82 9.01
N ASN A 2 29.88 1.66 9.67
CA ASN A 2 29.36 0.42 9.10
C ASN A 2 27.88 0.59 8.73
N ARG A 3 27.55 0.57 7.43
CA ARG A 3 26.15 0.54 6.97
C ARG A 3 25.53 -0.75 7.51
N ARG A 4 24.68 -0.65 8.53
CA ARG A 4 23.89 -1.79 9.03
C ARG A 4 23.18 -2.45 7.85
N SER A 5 23.23 -3.76 7.77
CA SER A 5 22.55 -4.52 6.73
C SER A 5 21.04 -4.29 6.83
N ASN A 6 20.34 -4.23 5.70
CA ASN A 6 18.88 -4.11 5.66
C ASN A 6 18.19 -5.25 6.43
N LYS A 7 18.85 -6.40 6.58
CA LYS A 7 18.39 -7.49 7.48
C LYS A 7 18.34 -7.06 8.94
N THR A 8 19.40 -6.42 9.43
CA THR A 8 19.47 -5.94 10.80
C THR A 8 18.37 -4.91 11.07
N ILE A 9 18.12 -4.01 10.11
CA ILE A 9 17.02 -3.03 10.19
C ILE A 9 15.67 -3.75 10.25
N ALA A 10 15.46 -4.78 9.42
CA ALA A 10 14.24 -5.57 9.46
C ALA A 10 14.03 -6.26 10.82
N TYR A 11 15.07 -6.85 11.42
CA TYR A 11 14.95 -7.48 12.74
C TYR A 11 14.62 -6.47 13.85
N TYR A 12 15.27 -5.31 13.87
CA TYR A 12 14.91 -4.25 14.82
C TYR A 12 13.48 -3.77 14.62
N PHE A 13 13.05 -3.60 13.37
CA PHE A 13 11.68 -3.21 13.07
C PHE A 13 10.65 -4.25 13.53
N ILE A 14 10.92 -5.55 13.32
CA ILE A 14 10.07 -6.64 13.81
C ILE A 14 9.99 -6.61 15.33
N LEU A 15 11.13 -6.44 16.03
CA LEU A 15 11.14 -6.36 17.49
C LEU A 15 10.31 -5.17 18.00
N ILE A 16 10.50 -3.99 17.43
CA ILE A 16 9.71 -2.78 17.77
C ILE A 16 8.23 -3.03 17.49
N TRP A 17 7.91 -3.64 16.35
CA TRP A 17 6.53 -3.96 15.99
C TRP A 17 5.88 -4.93 16.98
N ILE A 18 6.59 -5.97 17.43
CA ILE A 18 6.09 -6.92 18.45
C ILE A 18 5.80 -6.18 19.76
N ILE A 19 6.71 -5.32 20.20
CA ILE A 19 6.53 -4.53 21.43
C ILE A 19 5.29 -3.64 21.32
N ILE A 20 5.13 -2.92 20.20
CA ILE A 20 3.94 -2.06 19.99
C ILE A 20 2.67 -2.89 19.92
N ALA A 21 2.67 -4.02 19.20
CA ALA A 21 1.51 -4.90 19.11
C ALA A 21 1.08 -5.42 20.50
N PHE A 22 2.04 -5.81 21.33
CA PHE A 22 1.78 -6.24 22.72
C PHE A 22 1.19 -5.10 23.56
N LEU A 23 1.71 -3.87 23.46
CA LEU A 23 1.13 -2.72 24.17
C LEU A 23 -0.32 -2.44 23.71
N LEU A 24 -0.57 -2.57 22.41
CA LEU A 24 -1.91 -2.42 21.83
C LEU A 24 -2.88 -3.54 22.21
N GLU A 25 -2.46 -4.59 22.92
CA GLU A 25 -3.40 -5.56 23.50
C GLU A 25 -4.39 -4.87 24.45
N SER A 26 -3.89 -3.95 25.29
CA SER A 26 -4.67 -3.28 26.35
C SER A 26 -5.01 -1.83 26.05
N THR A 27 -4.23 -1.15 25.19
CA THR A 27 -4.40 0.30 24.95
C THR A 27 -5.22 0.65 23.71
N ASP A 28 -5.53 -0.30 22.83
CA ASP A 28 -6.12 -0.02 21.50
C ASP A 28 -7.43 0.77 21.60
N LEU A 29 -8.36 0.30 22.44
CA LEU A 29 -9.64 0.95 22.64
C LEU A 29 -9.48 2.32 23.29
N TRP A 30 -8.61 2.43 24.30
CA TRP A 30 -8.33 3.69 24.98
C TRP A 30 -7.77 4.74 24.00
N ILE A 31 -6.85 4.36 23.11
CA ILE A 31 -6.30 5.26 22.09
C ILE A 31 -7.43 5.78 21.20
N SER A 32 -8.29 4.90 20.71
CA SER A 32 -9.39 5.30 19.84
C SER A 32 -10.39 6.22 20.54
N ILE A 33 -10.76 5.95 21.81
CA ILE A 33 -11.66 6.83 22.59
C ILE A 33 -11.08 8.24 22.71
N ASN A 34 -9.78 8.38 22.97
CA ASN A 34 -9.16 9.68 23.21
C ASN A 34 -8.82 10.46 21.94
N LEU A 35 -8.57 9.77 20.82
CA LEU A 35 -8.18 10.41 19.55
C LEU A 35 -9.34 10.62 18.59
N TYR A 36 -10.51 10.02 18.85
CA TYR A 36 -11.63 10.07 17.92
C TYR A 36 -12.18 11.49 17.73
N ASN A 37 -12.16 11.93 16.47
CA ASN A 37 -12.73 13.19 16.00
C ASN A 37 -13.16 13.04 14.54
N ALA A 38 -14.44 12.70 14.32
CA ALA A 38 -15.04 12.55 12.99
C ALA A 38 -15.02 13.86 12.16
N ASN A 39 -15.00 15.03 12.83
CA ASN A 39 -15.00 16.34 12.18
C ASN A 39 -13.58 16.83 11.84
N SER A 40 -12.55 15.99 12.03
CA SER A 40 -11.16 16.34 11.71
C SER A 40 -10.98 16.57 10.20
N GLY A 41 -10.76 17.82 9.78
CA GLY A 41 -10.60 18.16 8.36
C GLY A 41 -9.42 17.45 7.69
N TRP A 42 -8.27 17.37 8.36
CA TRP A 42 -7.11 16.63 7.84
C TRP A 42 -7.35 15.10 7.86
N GLY A 43 -8.08 14.60 8.86
CA GLY A 43 -8.46 13.19 8.94
C GLY A 43 -9.30 12.75 7.73
N ASN A 44 -10.35 13.54 7.45
CA ASN A 44 -11.23 13.35 6.30
C ASN A 44 -10.50 13.51 4.95
N PHE A 45 -9.53 14.42 4.86
CA PHE A 45 -8.69 14.55 3.67
C PHE A 45 -7.93 13.26 3.37
N PHE A 46 -7.25 12.68 4.36
CA PHE A 46 -6.51 11.43 4.16
C PHE A 46 -7.41 10.20 4.03
N GLU A 47 -8.64 10.23 4.54
CA GLU A 47 -9.65 9.22 4.22
C GLU A 47 -9.96 9.16 2.73
N LYS A 48 -10.18 10.33 2.11
CA LYS A 48 -10.54 10.43 0.69
C LYS A 48 -9.36 10.21 -0.25
N TYR A 49 -8.19 10.75 0.08
CA TYR A 49 -7.07 10.85 -0.86
C TYR A 49 -5.82 10.06 -0.44
N GLY A 50 -5.75 9.55 0.80
CA GLY A 50 -4.52 8.99 1.36
C GLY A 50 -3.98 7.75 0.64
N GLU A 51 -4.85 6.98 -0.03
CA GLU A 51 -4.43 5.78 -0.77
C GLU A 51 -3.89 6.08 -2.17
N ILE A 52 -4.32 7.19 -2.77
CA ILE A 52 -4.09 7.50 -4.19
C ILE A 52 -2.60 7.52 -4.54
N PRO A 53 -1.70 8.15 -3.75
CA PRO A 53 -0.27 8.11 -4.06
C PRO A 53 0.31 6.69 -4.09
N GLY A 54 -0.12 5.82 -3.18
CA GLY A 54 0.27 4.42 -3.16
C GLY A 54 -0.18 3.67 -4.42
N LEU A 55 -1.45 3.87 -4.82
CA LEU A 55 -2.05 3.28 -6.02
C LEU A 55 -1.34 3.75 -7.31
N ILE A 56 -0.97 5.03 -7.41
CA ILE A 56 -0.22 5.58 -8.55
C ILE A 56 1.18 4.94 -8.64
N ILE A 57 1.84 4.70 -7.50
CA ILE A 57 3.16 4.08 -7.46
C ILE A 57 3.13 2.63 -7.96
N ILE A 58 2.16 1.83 -7.51
CA ILE A 58 2.02 0.46 -8.00
C ILE A 58 1.61 0.45 -9.48
N LEU A 59 0.67 1.30 -9.92
CA LEU A 59 0.24 1.37 -11.31
C LEU A 59 1.42 1.73 -12.24
N THR A 60 2.20 2.74 -11.86
CA THR A 60 3.41 3.13 -12.60
C THR A 60 4.43 1.99 -12.63
N GLY A 61 4.62 1.30 -11.51
CA GLY A 61 5.47 0.11 -11.41
C GLY A 61 5.04 -0.98 -12.39
N ILE A 62 3.75 -1.33 -12.41
CA ILE A 62 3.18 -2.34 -13.32
C ILE A 62 3.42 -1.96 -14.78
N GLN A 63 3.16 -0.70 -15.16
CA GLN A 63 3.36 -0.22 -16.54
C GLN A 63 4.82 -0.33 -16.98
N ILE A 64 5.77 0.05 -16.12
CA ILE A 64 7.21 -0.14 -16.39
C ILE A 64 7.55 -1.63 -16.48
N TYR A 65 6.97 -2.48 -15.62
CA TYR A 65 7.22 -3.92 -15.64
C TYR A 65 6.75 -4.53 -16.98
N VAL A 66 5.51 -4.27 -17.40
CA VAL A 66 4.95 -4.75 -18.67
C VAL A 66 5.85 -4.38 -19.86
N VAL A 67 6.34 -3.13 -19.92
CA VAL A 67 7.18 -2.67 -21.02
C VAL A 67 8.57 -3.29 -21.02
N THR A 68 9.11 -3.60 -19.85
CA THR A 68 10.47 -4.15 -19.67
C THR A 68 10.53 -5.66 -19.78
N LEU A 69 9.38 -6.36 -19.79
CA LEU A 69 9.31 -7.74 -20.22
C LEU A 69 9.65 -7.84 -21.71
N LYS A 70 10.61 -8.72 -22.03
CA LYS A 70 10.98 -9.02 -23.43
C LYS A 70 9.78 -9.66 -24.12
N ALA A 71 9.32 -9.06 -25.22
CA ALA A 71 8.28 -9.67 -26.03
C ALA A 71 8.75 -11.05 -26.50
N SER A 72 7.93 -12.07 -26.25
CA SER A 72 8.26 -13.47 -26.52
C SER A 72 6.98 -14.24 -26.77
N SER A 73 7.02 -15.22 -27.67
CA SER A 73 5.94 -16.21 -27.86
C SER A 73 5.85 -17.23 -26.71
N ASN A 74 6.74 -17.15 -25.71
CA ASN A 74 6.71 -18.01 -24.54
C ASN A 74 5.45 -17.77 -23.70
N ILE A 75 4.66 -18.83 -23.50
CA ILE A 75 3.40 -18.80 -22.74
C ILE A 75 3.54 -18.18 -21.34
N LYS A 76 4.65 -18.42 -20.63
CA LYS A 76 4.88 -17.83 -19.29
C LYS A 76 4.96 -16.30 -19.36
N THR A 77 5.58 -15.77 -20.41
CA THR A 77 5.70 -14.32 -20.62
C THR A 77 4.35 -13.72 -20.96
N ILE A 78 3.55 -14.41 -21.80
CA ILE A 78 2.19 -13.99 -22.14
C ILE A 78 1.31 -13.96 -20.88
N LEU A 79 1.33 -15.02 -20.07
CA LEU A 79 0.54 -15.12 -18.83
C LEU A 79 0.92 -14.04 -17.82
N ILE A 80 2.22 -13.79 -17.58
CA ILE A 80 2.67 -12.73 -16.66
C ILE A 80 2.27 -11.35 -17.19
N THR A 81 2.41 -11.11 -18.49
CA THR A 81 2.02 -9.82 -19.10
C THR A 81 0.52 -9.60 -18.98
N GLY A 82 -0.30 -10.62 -19.26
CA GLY A 82 -1.74 -10.59 -19.07
C GLY A 82 -2.12 -10.31 -17.62
N PHE A 83 -1.54 -11.03 -16.67
CA PHE A 83 -1.77 -10.81 -15.23
C PHE A 83 -1.45 -9.38 -14.80
N LEU A 84 -0.31 -8.83 -15.24
CA LEU A 84 0.10 -7.46 -14.93
C LEU A 84 -0.87 -6.44 -15.52
N LEU A 85 -1.28 -6.59 -16.79
CA LEU A 85 -2.23 -5.69 -17.43
C LEU A 85 -3.61 -5.75 -16.76
N THR A 86 -4.11 -6.94 -16.44
CA THR A 86 -5.37 -7.11 -15.70
C THR A 86 -5.28 -6.45 -14.33
N THR A 87 -4.18 -6.66 -13.59
CA THR A 87 -3.96 -6.03 -12.28
C THR A 87 -3.91 -4.50 -12.39
N GLY A 88 -3.19 -3.97 -13.39
CA GLY A 88 -3.12 -2.53 -13.67
C GLY A 88 -4.50 -1.94 -13.96
N THR A 89 -5.31 -2.62 -14.78
CA THR A 89 -6.69 -2.21 -15.07
C THR A 89 -7.55 -2.19 -13.82
N LEU A 90 -7.51 -3.21 -12.96
CA LEU A 90 -8.28 -3.24 -11.71
C LEU A 90 -7.89 -2.09 -10.77
N ILE A 91 -6.59 -1.78 -10.67
CA ILE A 91 -6.11 -0.64 -9.89
C ILE A 91 -6.59 0.69 -10.49
N THR A 92 -6.57 0.85 -11.81
CA THR A 92 -7.10 2.05 -12.47
C THR A 92 -8.60 2.22 -12.23
N ILE A 93 -9.39 1.14 -12.31
CA ILE A 93 -10.82 1.16 -11.99
C ILE A 93 -11.03 1.59 -10.53
N TYR A 94 -10.22 1.06 -9.61
CA TYR A 94 -10.29 1.43 -8.20
C TYR A 94 -9.94 2.92 -7.96
N ILE A 95 -8.92 3.45 -8.64
CA ILE A 95 -8.59 4.88 -8.59
C ILE A 95 -9.77 5.71 -9.11
N LEU A 96 -10.37 5.32 -10.24
CA LEU A 96 -11.52 6.04 -10.81
C LEU A 96 -12.71 6.02 -9.85
N TRP A 97 -12.97 4.90 -9.18
CA TRP A 97 -13.99 4.77 -8.14
C TRP A 97 -13.75 5.71 -6.95
N ILE A 98 -12.53 5.71 -6.40
CA ILE A 98 -12.15 6.62 -5.30
C ILE A 98 -12.33 8.08 -5.72
N LEU A 99 -11.85 8.45 -6.91
CA LEU A 99 -11.93 9.82 -7.40
C LEU A 99 -13.37 10.25 -7.59
N THR A 100 -14.21 9.43 -8.22
CA THR A 100 -15.64 9.72 -8.36
C THR A 100 -16.25 10.02 -7.00
N TYR A 101 -16.08 9.13 -6.02
CA TYR A 101 -16.63 9.35 -4.68
C TYR A 101 -16.06 10.57 -3.97
N ALA A 102 -14.76 10.84 -4.12
CA ALA A 102 -14.16 12.02 -3.52
C ALA A 102 -14.77 13.32 -4.07
N PHE A 103 -15.17 13.35 -5.35
CA PHE A 103 -15.78 14.51 -6.01
C PHE A 103 -17.30 14.59 -5.84
N SER A 104 -18.04 13.48 -5.99
CA SER A 104 -19.50 13.47 -5.92
C SER A 104 -20.06 13.14 -4.53
N ASN A 105 -19.24 12.68 -3.58
CA ASN A 105 -19.64 12.12 -2.28
C ASN A 105 -20.64 10.95 -2.38
N ASP A 106 -20.73 10.32 -3.55
CA ASP A 106 -21.65 9.22 -3.84
C ASP A 106 -21.07 8.30 -4.94
N TRP A 107 -21.51 7.05 -4.96
CA TRP A 107 -21.09 5.98 -5.84
C TRP A 107 -22.03 5.77 -7.04
N VAL A 108 -23.15 6.49 -7.12
CA VAL A 108 -24.16 6.32 -8.19
C VAL A 108 -23.56 6.53 -9.57
N LEU A 109 -22.79 7.60 -9.80
CA LEU A 109 -22.17 7.85 -11.11
C LEU A 109 -21.25 6.69 -11.53
N PHE A 110 -20.39 6.23 -10.64
CA PHE A 110 -19.51 5.10 -10.95
C PHE A 110 -20.29 3.82 -11.24
N SER A 111 -21.33 3.55 -10.46
CA SER A 111 -22.14 2.33 -10.58
C SER A 111 -22.95 2.33 -11.89
N SER A 112 -23.59 3.46 -12.23
CA SER A 112 -24.38 3.62 -13.45
C SER A 112 -23.53 3.49 -14.71
N TYR A 113 -22.28 3.94 -14.69
CA TYR A 113 -21.38 3.93 -15.85
C TYR A 113 -20.23 2.92 -15.74
N ARG A 114 -20.37 1.89 -14.90
CA ARG A 114 -19.29 0.92 -14.58
C ARG A 114 -18.62 0.31 -15.82
N ASN A 115 -19.40 -0.02 -16.85
CA ASN A 115 -18.87 -0.61 -18.08
C ASN A 115 -18.00 0.38 -18.88
N TYR A 116 -18.35 1.66 -18.89
CA TYR A 116 -17.56 2.70 -19.52
C TYR A 116 -16.27 2.96 -18.75
N PHE A 117 -16.32 2.99 -17.41
CA PHE A 117 -15.12 3.08 -16.57
C PHE A 117 -14.18 1.88 -16.79
N PHE A 118 -14.73 0.67 -16.91
CA PHE A 118 -13.96 -0.53 -17.21
C PHE A 118 -13.25 -0.42 -18.57
N LEU A 119 -13.99 -0.08 -19.63
CA LEU A 119 -13.41 0.07 -20.97
C LEU A 119 -12.36 1.19 -21.01
N ALA A 120 -12.65 2.35 -20.40
CA ALA A 120 -11.71 3.46 -20.31
C ALA A 120 -10.43 3.06 -19.57
N ALA A 121 -10.53 2.31 -18.47
CA ALA A 121 -9.37 1.82 -17.73
C ALA A 121 -8.51 0.85 -18.56
N VAL A 122 -9.13 -0.06 -19.31
CA VAL A 122 -8.41 -0.98 -20.23
C VAL A 122 -7.67 -0.18 -21.30
N LEU A 123 -8.37 0.71 -22.01
CA LEU A 123 -7.78 1.51 -23.09
C LEU A 123 -6.66 2.41 -22.57
N PHE A 124 -6.85 3.02 -21.40
CA PHE A 124 -5.85 3.86 -20.74
C PHE A 124 -4.58 3.06 -20.41
N ASN A 125 -4.70 1.86 -19.82
CA ASN A 125 -3.54 1.03 -19.50
C ASN A 125 -2.80 0.53 -20.75
N LEU A 126 -3.52 0.15 -21.81
CA LEU A 126 -2.91 -0.25 -23.08
C LEU A 126 -2.19 0.94 -23.75
N PHE A 127 -2.82 2.11 -23.75
CA PHE A 127 -2.24 3.34 -24.28
C PHE A 127 -0.97 3.73 -23.50
N LEU A 128 -0.99 3.69 -22.17
CA LEU A 128 0.19 3.95 -21.35
C LEU A 128 1.33 2.97 -21.64
N SER A 129 1.04 1.66 -21.69
CA SER A 129 2.03 0.63 -22.05
C SER A 129 2.64 0.89 -23.43
N TRP A 130 1.82 1.25 -24.42
CA TRP A 130 2.28 1.60 -25.76
C TRP A 130 3.17 2.85 -25.76
N LEU A 131 2.72 3.92 -25.08
CA LEU A 131 3.47 5.17 -24.94
C LEU A 131 4.82 4.95 -24.26
N PHE A 132 4.82 4.19 -23.17
CA PHE A 132 6.02 3.87 -22.40
C PHE A 132 7.03 3.08 -23.23
N ARG A 133 6.55 2.08 -23.98
CA ARG A 133 7.37 1.27 -24.88
C ARG A 133 7.99 2.09 -26.02
N LYS A 134 7.25 3.05 -26.58
CA LYS A 134 7.76 3.89 -27.67
C LYS A 134 8.71 5.01 -27.21
N LYS A 135 8.39 5.68 -26.11
CA LYS A 135 9.08 6.92 -25.71
C LYS A 135 10.22 6.73 -24.72
N TYR A 136 10.26 5.64 -23.96
CA TYR A 136 11.18 5.52 -22.83
C TYR A 136 12.05 4.27 -22.89
N LYS A 137 13.35 4.47 -22.61
CA LYS A 137 14.27 3.40 -22.23
C LYS A 137 14.49 3.49 -20.72
N PHE A 138 13.92 2.54 -19.97
CA PHE A 138 13.97 2.58 -18.52
C PHE A 138 15.35 2.22 -17.97
N SER A 139 15.82 2.99 -16.98
CA SER A 139 17.08 2.73 -16.29
C SER A 139 16.99 1.47 -15.41
N LYS A 140 18.15 0.91 -15.00
CA LYS A 140 18.20 -0.21 -14.04
C LYS A 140 17.41 0.09 -12.75
N LYS A 141 17.41 1.36 -12.29
CA LYS A 141 16.65 1.80 -11.11
C LYS A 141 15.13 1.80 -11.34
N ALA A 142 14.67 2.23 -12.50
CA ALA A 142 13.25 2.18 -12.84
C ALA A 142 12.74 0.73 -12.94
N ILE A 143 13.56 -0.18 -13.49
CA ILE A 143 13.25 -1.62 -13.53
C ILE A 143 13.28 -2.25 -12.13
N LEU A 144 14.20 -1.82 -11.26
CA LEU A 144 14.21 -2.28 -9.87
C LEU A 144 12.97 -1.77 -9.12
N PHE A 145 12.62 -0.49 -9.29
CA PHE A 145 11.41 0.11 -8.75
C PHE A 145 10.16 -0.67 -9.16
N SER A 146 9.98 -0.98 -10.45
CA SER A 146 8.81 -1.72 -10.94
C SER A 146 8.67 -3.12 -10.33
N ARG A 147 9.78 -3.84 -10.20
CA ARG A 147 9.81 -5.18 -9.58
C ARG A 147 9.56 -5.11 -8.08
N VAL A 148 10.13 -4.12 -7.38
CA VAL A 148 9.96 -3.94 -5.93
C VAL A 148 8.52 -3.53 -5.63
N SER A 149 7.98 -2.54 -6.33
CA SER A 149 6.59 -2.09 -6.11
C SER A 149 5.60 -3.22 -6.38
N PHE A 150 5.71 -3.91 -7.52
CA PHE A 150 4.83 -5.04 -7.80
C PHE A 150 4.90 -6.14 -6.75
N LYS A 151 6.10 -6.52 -6.28
CA LYS A 151 6.25 -7.53 -5.23
C LYS A 151 5.76 -7.05 -3.87
N MET A 152 5.93 -5.78 -3.52
CA MET A 152 5.34 -5.21 -2.30
C MET A 152 3.82 -5.30 -2.34
N PHE A 153 3.20 -4.91 -3.45
CA PHE A 153 1.76 -5.04 -3.63
C PHE A 153 1.31 -6.49 -3.59
N PHE A 154 1.98 -7.39 -4.31
CA PHE A 154 1.57 -8.79 -4.37
C PHE A 154 1.72 -9.51 -3.02
N TYR A 155 2.91 -9.47 -2.41
CA TYR A 155 3.14 -10.18 -1.14
C TYR A 155 2.57 -9.44 0.07
N GLY A 156 2.71 -8.11 0.11
CA GLY A 156 2.29 -7.30 1.23
C GLY A 156 0.79 -7.02 1.22
N TYR A 157 0.21 -6.67 0.08
CA TYR A 157 -1.20 -6.30 0.01
C TYR A 157 -2.09 -7.49 -0.37
N ILE A 158 -1.87 -8.11 -1.52
CA ILE A 158 -2.74 -9.17 -2.05
C ILE A 158 -2.69 -10.45 -1.21
N LEU A 159 -1.50 -10.90 -0.78
CA LEU A 159 -1.37 -12.16 -0.06
C LEU A 159 -1.47 -12.03 1.46
N PHE A 160 -1.36 -10.83 2.03
CA PHE A 160 -1.40 -10.63 3.47
C PHE A 160 -2.59 -9.77 3.90
N ILE A 161 -2.71 -8.54 3.40
CA ILE A 161 -3.81 -7.64 3.80
C ILE A 161 -5.18 -8.21 3.39
N GLN A 162 -5.36 -8.58 2.12
CA GLN A 162 -6.68 -8.96 1.60
C GLN A 162 -7.27 -10.22 2.26
N PRO A 163 -6.50 -11.32 2.45
CA PRO A 163 -7.02 -12.49 3.14
C PRO A 163 -7.36 -12.18 4.60
N LEU A 164 -6.47 -11.53 5.34
CA LEU A 164 -6.75 -11.18 6.74
C LEU A 164 -8.01 -10.34 6.85
N LYS A 165 -8.19 -9.36 5.96
CA LYS A 165 -9.38 -8.50 5.95
C LYS A 165 -10.69 -9.29 5.81
N ILE A 166 -10.71 -10.30 4.94
CA ILE A 166 -11.87 -11.17 4.73
C ILE A 166 -12.19 -12.04 5.96
N PHE A 167 -11.15 -12.53 6.66
CA PHE A 167 -11.34 -13.50 7.75
C PHE A 167 -11.39 -12.88 9.15
N TRP A 168 -11.04 -11.60 9.33
CA TRP A 168 -10.93 -11.00 10.67
C TRP A 168 -12.26 -10.52 11.25
N GLY A 169 -13.14 -9.93 10.44
CA GLY A 169 -14.49 -9.56 10.89
C GLY A 169 -14.58 -8.49 11.99
N ARG A 170 -13.52 -7.69 12.20
CA ARG A 170 -13.47 -6.68 13.27
C ARG A 170 -14.29 -5.44 12.90
N ILE A 171 -15.18 -5.02 13.80
CA ILE A 171 -15.99 -3.79 13.69
C ILE A 171 -15.09 -2.56 13.82
N ARG A 172 -15.33 -1.50 13.06
CA ARG A 172 -14.55 -0.24 13.17
C ARG A 172 -14.93 0.52 14.44
N PHE A 173 -14.03 1.35 14.95
CA PHE A 173 -14.31 2.16 16.14
C PHE A 173 -15.58 3.01 16.01
N ARG A 174 -15.77 3.70 14.87
CA ARG A 174 -16.94 4.55 14.62
C ARG A 174 -18.27 3.79 14.49
N ASP A 175 -18.19 2.48 14.30
CA ASP A 175 -19.33 1.58 14.12
C ASP A 175 -19.62 0.76 15.40
N LEU A 176 -18.88 1.00 16.50
CA LEU A 176 -19.12 0.35 17.80
C LEU A 176 -20.43 0.81 18.45
N SER A 177 -20.97 -0.01 19.34
CA SER A 177 -22.06 0.39 20.23
C SER A 177 -21.61 1.52 21.16
N GLY A 178 -22.55 2.36 21.62
CA GLY A 178 -22.22 3.51 22.48
C GLY A 178 -21.57 3.15 23.83
N ASN A 179 -21.71 1.90 24.27
CA ASN A 179 -21.02 1.35 25.46
C ASN A 179 -19.82 0.48 25.11
N PHE A 180 -19.40 0.44 23.84
CA PHE A 180 -18.28 -0.35 23.31
C PHE A 180 -18.35 -1.86 23.58
N SER A 181 -19.55 -2.41 23.85
CA SER A 181 -19.75 -3.82 24.19
C SER A 181 -19.36 -4.80 23.08
N ASN A 182 -19.34 -4.34 21.83
CA ASN A 182 -18.97 -5.11 20.65
C ASN A 182 -17.51 -4.88 20.22
N PHE A 183 -16.69 -4.26 21.06
CA PHE A 183 -15.25 -4.19 20.86
C PHE A 183 -14.64 -5.59 20.88
N SER A 184 -13.74 -5.87 19.93
CA SER A 184 -12.92 -7.07 19.90
C SER A 184 -11.43 -6.71 19.88
N PRO A 185 -10.59 -7.38 20.69
CA PRO A 185 -9.15 -7.26 20.60
C PRO A 185 -8.60 -7.70 19.24
N TRP A 186 -7.51 -7.07 18.80
CA TRP A 186 -6.95 -7.29 17.46
C TRP A 186 -6.45 -8.72 17.21
N TYR A 187 -6.09 -9.46 18.26
CA TYR A 187 -5.60 -10.85 18.16
C TYR A 187 -6.71 -11.90 18.14
N LEU A 188 -7.98 -11.49 18.23
CA LEU A 188 -9.15 -12.38 18.21
C LEU A 188 -9.98 -12.16 16.92
N PRO A 189 -9.77 -12.98 15.87
CA PRO A 189 -10.63 -12.96 14.69
C PRO A 189 -12.09 -13.25 15.04
N GLN A 190 -13.00 -12.48 14.46
CA GLN A 190 -14.46 -12.59 14.64
C GLN A 190 -15.13 -13.40 13.51
N GLY A 191 -14.37 -13.83 12.50
CA GLY A 191 -14.88 -14.59 11.35
C GLY A 191 -15.58 -13.70 10.31
N PHE A 192 -16.50 -14.29 9.54
CA PHE A 192 -17.17 -13.61 8.43
C PHE A 192 -18.36 -12.76 8.89
N THR A 193 -18.07 -11.61 9.50
CA THR A 193 -19.11 -10.69 10.02
C THR A 193 -19.52 -9.62 9.00
N GLY A 194 -18.79 -9.49 7.88
CA GLY A 194 -18.91 -8.38 6.93
C GLY A 194 -18.23 -7.09 7.38
N ASN A 195 -17.59 -7.09 8.56
CA ASN A 195 -16.83 -5.94 9.06
C ASN A 195 -15.35 -6.05 8.72
N ASP A 196 -14.84 -5.00 8.08
CA ASP A 196 -13.50 -5.00 7.49
C ASP A 196 -12.60 -3.91 8.10
N SER A 197 -12.50 -3.86 9.43
CA SER A 197 -11.59 -2.94 10.12
C SER A 197 -10.14 -3.44 10.11
N PHE A 198 -9.89 -4.70 10.43
CA PHE A 198 -8.52 -5.24 10.52
C PHE A 198 -8.14 -6.06 9.28
N PRO A 199 -6.94 -5.89 8.69
CA PRO A 199 -6.00 -4.79 8.85
C PRO A 199 -6.32 -3.61 7.91
N SER A 200 -5.71 -2.45 8.16
CA SER A 200 -5.99 -1.23 7.39
C SER A 200 -5.33 -1.26 6.00
N GLY A 201 -6.17 -1.19 4.96
CA GLY A 201 -5.74 -1.02 3.56
C GLY A 201 -5.13 0.35 3.29
N HIS A 202 -5.70 1.41 3.87
CA HIS A 202 -5.16 2.76 3.80
C HIS A 202 -3.73 2.84 4.32
N ALA A 203 -3.45 2.24 5.48
CA ALA A 203 -2.10 2.19 6.04
C ALA A 203 -1.13 1.47 5.08
N ALA A 204 -1.56 0.35 4.50
CA ALA A 204 -0.74 -0.38 3.53
C ALA A 204 -0.43 0.47 2.29
N MET A 205 -1.42 1.17 1.73
CA MET A 205 -1.23 2.06 0.58
C MET A 205 -0.37 3.28 0.92
N GLY A 206 -0.46 3.83 2.13
CA GLY A 206 0.43 4.89 2.62
C GLY A 206 1.91 4.47 2.58
N PHE A 207 2.21 3.24 2.99
CA PHE A 207 3.58 2.70 2.98
C PHE A 207 4.02 2.10 1.64
N MET A 208 3.12 1.98 0.65
CA MET A 208 3.48 1.59 -0.72
C MET A 208 4.51 2.54 -1.35
N LEU A 209 4.52 3.82 -0.94
CA LEU A 209 5.48 4.85 -1.37
C LEU A 209 6.94 4.51 -1.04
N LEU A 210 7.22 3.59 -0.13
CA LEU A 210 8.60 3.16 0.19
C LEU A 210 9.34 2.62 -1.04
N ALA A 211 8.62 2.10 -2.05
CA ALA A 211 9.24 1.68 -3.31
C ALA A 211 10.08 2.79 -3.98
N ILE A 212 9.72 4.06 -3.80
CA ILE A 212 10.43 5.22 -4.36
C ILE A 212 11.86 5.35 -3.81
N PHE A 213 12.14 4.80 -2.62
CA PHE A 213 13.47 4.88 -2.00
C PHE A 213 14.60 4.35 -2.89
N VAL A 214 14.29 3.47 -3.86
CA VAL A 214 15.23 3.01 -4.89
C VAL A 214 15.93 4.17 -5.60
N PHE A 215 15.24 5.28 -5.82
CA PHE A 215 15.76 6.47 -6.50
C PHE A 215 16.61 7.39 -5.61
N PHE A 216 16.55 7.22 -4.29
CA PHE A 216 17.29 8.10 -3.35
C PHE A 216 18.68 7.58 -3.01
N THR A 217 19.07 6.44 -3.56
CA THR A 217 20.32 5.73 -3.28
C THR A 217 21.59 6.52 -3.61
N ASP A 218 21.54 7.43 -4.59
CA ASP A 218 22.68 8.25 -5.03
C ASP A 218 22.60 9.70 -4.53
N GLN A 219 21.51 10.06 -3.84
CA GLN A 219 21.33 11.43 -3.38
C GLN A 219 22.27 11.75 -2.20
N PRO A 220 22.72 13.00 -2.04
CA PRO A 220 23.48 13.45 -0.88
C PRO A 220 22.77 13.09 0.44
N PHE A 221 23.53 12.86 1.51
CA PHE A 221 23.00 12.34 2.78
C PHE A 221 21.77 13.12 3.28
N TYR A 222 21.88 14.45 3.41
CA TYR A 222 20.79 15.30 3.88
C TYR A 222 19.55 15.22 3.00
N ARG A 223 19.70 15.33 1.67
CA ARG A 223 18.58 15.23 0.72
C ARG A 223 17.91 13.86 0.78
N ARG A 224 18.71 12.79 0.90
CA ARG A 224 18.21 11.41 1.04
C ARG A 224 17.40 11.24 2.32
N VAL A 225 17.88 11.75 3.45
CA VAL A 225 17.19 11.68 4.74
C VAL A 225 15.88 12.47 4.66
N LEU A 226 15.90 13.70 4.13
CA LEU A 226 14.71 14.53 3.97
C LEU A 226 13.63 13.85 3.11
N LEU A 227 14.00 13.37 1.92
CA LEU A 227 13.06 12.72 1.01
C LEU A 227 12.47 11.43 1.59
N LYS A 228 13.28 10.64 2.30
CA LYS A 228 12.78 9.45 3.01
C LYS A 228 11.85 9.83 4.17
N GLY A 229 12.21 10.87 4.92
CA GLY A 229 11.41 11.42 6.00
C GLY A 229 10.02 11.83 5.52
N LEU A 230 9.94 12.60 4.43
CA LEU A 230 8.66 13.03 3.84
C LEU A 230 7.74 11.86 3.50
N ILE A 231 8.28 10.80 2.88
CA ILE A 231 7.50 9.61 2.52
C ILE A 231 7.02 8.86 3.77
N ILE A 232 7.88 8.69 4.77
CA ILE A 232 7.51 8.02 6.03
C ILE A 232 6.44 8.84 6.75
N THR A 233 6.61 10.17 6.84
CA THR A 233 5.64 11.08 7.43
C THR A 233 4.29 10.97 6.74
N PHE A 234 4.24 10.93 5.40
CA PHE A 234 2.99 10.71 4.67
C PHE A 234 2.29 9.41 5.12
N GLY A 235 3.02 8.28 5.14
CA GLY A 235 2.47 7.00 5.59
C GLY A 235 1.95 7.04 7.03
N VAL A 236 2.68 7.71 7.93
CA VAL A 236 2.26 7.90 9.33
C VAL A 236 1.00 8.76 9.42
N PHE A 237 0.91 9.86 8.67
CA PHE A 237 -0.29 10.71 8.65
C PHE A 237 -1.52 9.98 8.08
N VAL A 238 -1.33 9.13 7.07
CA VAL A 238 -2.39 8.23 6.60
C VAL A 238 -2.82 7.29 7.73
N CYS A 239 -1.90 6.69 8.49
CA CYS A 239 -2.27 5.81 9.60
C CYS A 239 -3.03 6.57 10.71
N LEU A 240 -2.51 7.73 11.11
CA LEU A 240 -3.12 8.56 12.15
C LEU A 240 -4.52 9.03 11.75
N SER A 241 -4.73 9.40 10.49
CA SER A 241 -6.04 9.86 10.03
C SER A 241 -7.10 8.79 10.20
N ARG A 242 -6.77 7.52 9.91
CA ARG A 242 -7.69 6.39 10.04
C ARG A 242 -8.11 6.14 11.48
N VAL A 243 -7.20 6.33 12.43
CA VAL A 243 -7.50 6.22 13.86
C VAL A 243 -8.36 7.38 14.33
N VAL A 244 -7.99 8.61 13.95
CA VAL A 244 -8.69 9.84 14.38
C VAL A 244 -10.14 9.87 13.90
N ILE A 245 -10.43 9.46 12.66
CA ILE A 245 -11.82 9.43 12.17
C ILE A 245 -12.59 8.16 12.61
N GLY A 246 -11.97 7.30 13.41
CA GLY A 246 -12.57 6.06 13.91
C GLY A 246 -12.80 4.98 12.85
N ALA A 247 -12.14 5.07 11.69
CA ALA A 247 -12.27 4.04 10.65
C ALA A 247 -11.47 2.77 10.98
N HIS A 248 -10.46 2.90 11.83
CA HIS A 248 -9.55 1.82 12.25
C HIS A 248 -9.06 2.07 13.67
N PHE A 249 -8.64 1.00 14.35
CA PHE A 249 -7.86 1.08 15.57
C PHE A 249 -6.36 1.25 15.27
N ALA A 250 -5.57 1.58 16.30
CA ALA A 250 -4.13 1.73 16.17
C ALA A 250 -3.45 0.41 15.77
N SER A 251 -3.96 -0.73 16.25
CA SER A 251 -3.48 -2.05 15.84
C SER A 251 -3.78 -2.35 14.36
N ASP A 252 -4.95 -1.98 13.83
CA ASP A 252 -5.29 -2.23 12.43
C ASP A 252 -4.31 -1.52 11.47
N VAL A 253 -3.91 -0.29 11.81
CA VAL A 253 -2.95 0.48 11.00
C VAL A 253 -1.52 -0.01 11.18
N LEU A 254 -1.17 -0.48 12.38
CA LEU A 254 0.11 -1.13 12.65
C LEU A 254 0.27 -2.41 11.80
N PHE A 255 -0.76 -3.27 11.77
CA PHE A 255 -0.80 -4.49 10.96
C PHE A 255 -0.96 -4.21 9.47
N GLY A 256 -1.54 -3.06 9.10
CA GLY A 256 -1.59 -2.57 7.71
C GLY A 256 -0.21 -2.14 7.19
N ALA A 257 0.55 -1.40 7.99
CA ALA A 257 1.87 -0.89 7.63
C ALA A 257 2.96 -1.98 7.59
N PHE A 258 2.92 -2.91 8.56
CA PHE A 258 3.93 -3.94 8.76
C PHE A 258 4.30 -4.75 7.50
N PRO A 259 3.37 -5.43 6.81
CA PRO A 259 3.70 -6.28 5.67
C PRO A 259 4.34 -5.48 4.53
N MET A 260 3.96 -4.22 4.36
CA MET A 260 4.52 -3.35 3.32
C MET A 260 5.97 -2.95 3.63
N ILE A 261 6.25 -2.56 4.87
CA ILE A 261 7.59 -2.20 5.33
C ILE A 261 8.52 -3.43 5.26
N ILE A 262 8.04 -4.58 5.75
CA ILE A 262 8.79 -5.85 5.74
C ILE A 262 9.07 -6.31 4.31
N ALA A 263 8.06 -6.30 3.43
CA ALA A 263 8.24 -6.65 2.03
C ALA A 263 9.32 -5.77 1.39
N TYR A 264 9.25 -4.45 1.59
CA TYR A 264 10.27 -3.53 1.08
C TYR A 264 11.68 -3.88 1.58
N LEU A 265 11.88 -4.04 2.89
CA LEU A 265 13.19 -4.29 3.50
C LEU A 265 13.82 -5.61 3.00
N PHE A 266 13.03 -6.68 2.86
CA PHE A 266 13.53 -7.95 2.33
C PHE A 266 13.84 -7.87 0.82
N LEU A 267 12.99 -7.21 0.04
CA LEU A 267 13.17 -7.08 -1.41
C LEU A 267 14.41 -6.27 -1.76
N ILE A 268 14.62 -5.12 -1.09
CA ILE A 268 15.78 -4.27 -1.37
C ILE A 268 17.09 -4.90 -0.89
N ASN A 269 17.05 -5.69 0.20
CA ASN A 269 18.20 -6.47 0.64
C ASN A 269 18.64 -7.52 -0.41
N ARG A 270 17.69 -8.19 -1.07
CA ARG A 270 17.99 -9.15 -2.15
C ARG A 270 18.55 -8.44 -3.38
N ALA A 271 17.94 -7.32 -3.80
CA ALA A 271 18.37 -6.57 -4.97
C ALA A 271 19.81 -6.04 -4.86
N ASN A 272 20.20 -5.53 -3.69
CA ASN A 272 21.56 -5.05 -3.46
C ASN A 272 22.62 -6.17 -3.52
N LYS A 273 22.26 -7.42 -3.25
CA LYS A 273 23.16 -8.56 -3.43
C LYS A 273 23.40 -8.86 -4.90
N THR A 274 22.32 -8.92 -5.69
CA THR A 274 22.41 -9.19 -7.13
C THR A 274 23.22 -8.12 -7.86
N LEU A 275 23.05 -6.85 -7.51
CA LEU A 275 23.78 -5.74 -8.13
C LEU A 275 25.29 -5.72 -7.80
N LYS A 276 25.71 -6.27 -6.64
CA LYS A 276 27.12 -6.38 -6.28
C LYS A 276 27.84 -7.52 -6.99
N VAL A 277 27.14 -8.64 -7.19
CA VAL A 277 27.68 -9.83 -7.88
C VAL A 277 27.87 -9.59 -9.39
N GLU A 278 27.19 -8.61 -9.99
CA GLU A 278 27.41 -8.23 -11.40
C GLU A 278 28.61 -7.28 -11.60
N THR A 279 29.23 -6.79 -10.51
CA THR A 279 30.34 -5.81 -10.56
C THR A 279 31.67 -6.38 -10.04
N ASP A 280 31.66 -7.62 -9.56
CA ASP A 280 32.84 -8.40 -9.14
C ASP A 280 33.09 -9.49 -10.20
#